data_AF-C4Z2C2-F1
#
_entry.id   AF-C4Z2C2-F1
#
_cell.length_a   1.000
_cell.length_b   1.000
_cell.length_c   1.000
_cell.angle_alpha   90.00
_cell.angle_beta   90.00
_cell.angle_gamma   90.00
#
_symmetry.space_group_name_H-M   'P 1'
#
loop_
_entity.id
_entity.type
_entity.pdbx_description
1 polymer ?
#
loop_
_entity_poly.entity_id
_entity_poly.type
_entity_poly.pdbx_seq_one_letter_code
_entity_poly.pdbx_strand_id
1 'polypeptide(L)'
;MKRWIKNIIILCVVCLIGVTAAIWVNVVNKEEVSGETIGINIVPVNSFVTEQDSEDNQNINFNREIKNIVCWGDSITYGLGSGEAFIENEDGIIDASDWAYTDALAYYSGMNVYNLGVCGETSYDIALRQGGIKMYIGKSVTVKPGKKVRVSIVNADGDGVSLENFNGYETNNAQVDNLVYVDDVLYQLSFSKGGVYISLYEDTTRSVKIKKGAEVVTKAAHDMSADVLIIEMGSNGGWDEYDELISQYKAMIANSGTQCYIIIGDTDNPDEAIDSENYNSSKEVGLNDTLWEAALREAFGDHFINMRTYLMQNALDITGKEANETDIENLLDGRVPDSIKYDYTHLNGYGYYAYGVGVYEKGVELGYW
;
A
#
# COMPACT_ATOMS: atom_id res chain seq x y z
N MET A 1 -72.25 10.10 -16.54
CA MET A 1 -72.05 9.91 -18.00
C MET A 1 -70.71 9.19 -18.17
N LYS A 2 -70.73 7.94 -18.67
CA LYS A 2 -69.66 7.10 -19.29
C LYS A 2 -68.16 7.44 -19.01
N ARG A 3 -67.21 6.54 -18.76
CA ARG A 3 -67.10 5.06 -18.57
C ARG A 3 -65.59 4.75 -18.30
N TRP A 4 -65.28 3.86 -17.35
CA TRP A 4 -64.31 2.72 -17.40
C TRP A 4 -62.78 3.00 -17.49
N ILE A 5 -61.85 2.46 -16.67
CA ILE A 5 -61.47 1.12 -16.13
C ILE A 5 -60.20 0.53 -16.81
N LYS A 6 -59.13 0.37 -15.98
CA LYS A 6 -58.09 -0.70 -15.81
C LYS A 6 -57.12 -1.19 -16.91
N ASN A 7 -55.84 -1.25 -16.46
CA ASN A 7 -54.81 -2.33 -16.46
C ASN A 7 -54.22 -2.99 -17.74
N ILE A 8 -52.87 -2.92 -17.83
CA ILE A 8 -51.80 -3.96 -17.96
C ILE A 8 -51.98 -5.14 -18.95
N ILE A 9 -50.97 -5.41 -19.83
CA ILE A 9 -50.22 -6.70 -20.03
C ILE A 9 -49.36 -6.76 -21.33
N ILE A 10 -48.02 -6.90 -21.15
CA ILE A 10 -47.04 -7.89 -21.72
C ILE A 10 -46.66 -7.90 -23.25
N LEU A 11 -45.38 -7.51 -23.48
CA LEU A 11 -44.26 -8.25 -24.14
C LEU A 11 -44.21 -8.46 -25.67
N CYS A 12 -43.05 -8.10 -26.28
CA CYS A 12 -41.99 -9.01 -26.78
C CYS A 12 -41.29 -8.59 -28.11
N VAL A 13 -39.95 -8.65 -28.09
CA VAL A 13 -38.95 -8.88 -29.18
C VAL A 13 -38.36 -7.70 -29.98
N VAL A 14 -37.13 -7.33 -29.58
CA VAL A 14 -35.85 -7.24 -30.33
C VAL A 14 -35.86 -6.92 -31.83
N CYS A 15 -35.11 -5.87 -32.22
CA CYS A 15 -34.18 -5.92 -33.36
C CYS A 15 -33.09 -4.82 -33.25
N LEU A 16 -31.86 -5.26 -33.49
CA LEU A 16 -30.61 -4.56 -33.86
C LEU A 16 -30.73 -3.11 -34.34
N ILE A 17 -29.69 -2.30 -34.07
CA ILE A 17 -28.72 -1.81 -35.09
C ILE A 17 -27.63 -1.02 -34.34
N GLY A 18 -26.37 -1.44 -34.54
CA GLY A 18 -25.20 -0.71 -34.07
C GLY A 18 -24.98 0.58 -34.84
N VAL A 19 -24.27 1.54 -34.24
CA VAL A 19 -23.71 2.67 -34.97
C VAL A 19 -22.29 2.94 -34.48
N THR A 20 -21.40 2.80 -35.45
CA THR A 20 -20.01 3.21 -35.56
C THR A 20 -19.74 4.66 -35.18
N ALA A 21 -18.51 4.89 -34.71
CA ALA A 21 -17.87 6.19 -34.54
C ALA A 21 -18.04 7.12 -35.76
N ALA A 22 -18.24 8.42 -35.48
CA ALA A 22 -18.07 9.47 -36.47
C ALA A 22 -17.55 10.77 -35.81
N ILE A 23 -16.35 11.14 -36.25
CA ILE A 23 -15.63 12.39 -36.01
C ILE A 23 -16.43 13.56 -36.62
N TRP A 24 -16.62 14.64 -35.87
CA TRP A 24 -17.15 15.89 -36.40
C TRP A 24 -16.01 16.85 -36.76
N VAL A 25 -15.78 16.99 -38.07
CA VAL A 25 -15.04 18.09 -38.69
C VAL A 25 -16.05 19.20 -39.00
N ASN A 26 -15.84 20.40 -38.46
CA ASN A 26 -16.53 21.61 -38.92
C ASN A 26 -15.68 22.30 -40.00
N VAL A 27 -16.28 22.50 -41.19
CA VAL A 27 -15.76 23.35 -42.27
C VAL A 27 -16.83 24.40 -42.60
N VAL A 28 -16.35 25.56 -43.09
CA VAL A 28 -16.99 26.69 -43.82
C VAL A 28 -16.73 27.98 -43.02
N ASN A 29 -16.03 29.02 -43.49
CA ASN A 29 -15.82 29.52 -44.85
C ASN A 29 -14.48 30.25 -45.04
N LYS A 30 -14.09 30.35 -46.32
CA LYS A 30 -12.80 30.76 -46.89
C LYS A 30 -12.81 32.25 -47.25
N GLU A 31 -11.83 33.02 -46.77
CA GLU A 31 -11.31 34.22 -47.47
C GLU A 31 -9.78 34.08 -47.56
N GLU A 32 -9.26 34.25 -48.78
CA GLU A 32 -7.85 34.05 -49.16
C GLU A 32 -6.97 35.23 -48.78
N VAL A 33 -5.82 34.99 -48.14
CA VAL A 33 -4.60 35.79 -48.36
C VAL A 33 -3.36 34.88 -48.35
N SER A 34 -2.69 34.87 -49.50
CA SER A 34 -1.34 34.45 -49.89
C SER A 34 -0.35 33.87 -48.85
N GLY A 35 0.17 32.68 -49.18
CA GLY A 35 1.60 32.47 -49.46
C GLY A 35 2.56 32.27 -48.29
N GLU A 36 2.81 31.01 -47.90
CA GLU A 36 4.14 30.39 -47.81
C GLU A 36 4.00 28.92 -47.36
N THR A 37 4.72 28.02 -48.02
CA THR A 37 4.73 26.59 -47.69
C THR A 37 5.69 26.37 -46.53
N ILE A 38 5.17 26.13 -45.33
CA ILE A 38 5.98 25.74 -44.17
C ILE A 38 5.82 24.22 -43.99
N GLY A 39 6.86 23.47 -44.31
CA GLY A 39 6.95 22.05 -44.00
C GLY A 39 6.98 21.84 -42.49
N ILE A 40 6.05 21.06 -41.95
CA ILE A 40 6.05 20.67 -40.54
C ILE A 40 7.05 19.52 -40.38
N ASN A 41 8.25 19.85 -39.91
CA ASN A 41 9.17 18.88 -39.33
C ASN A 41 8.69 18.56 -37.90
N ILE A 42 8.31 17.32 -37.65
CA ILE A 42 8.13 16.79 -36.30
C ILE A 42 9.54 16.62 -35.72
N VAL A 43 9.90 17.47 -34.77
CA VAL A 43 11.15 17.37 -33.99
C VAL A 43 10.84 16.62 -32.69
N PRO A 44 11.68 15.67 -32.23
CA PRO A 44 11.48 14.98 -30.97
C PRO A 44 11.48 15.99 -29.81
N VAL A 45 10.58 15.81 -28.84
CA VAL A 45 10.51 16.64 -27.63
C VAL A 45 11.73 16.35 -26.75
N ASN A 46 12.82 17.03 -27.05
CA ASN A 46 13.97 17.21 -26.18
C ASN A 46 14.44 18.66 -26.37
N SER A 47 13.78 19.60 -25.68
CA SER A 47 14.32 20.89 -25.22
C SER A 47 13.19 21.91 -24.99
N PHE A 48 12.54 21.87 -23.83
CA PHE A 48 11.88 23.04 -23.25
C PHE A 48 12.03 22.98 -21.74
N VAL A 49 13.23 23.29 -21.26
CA VAL A 49 13.42 23.77 -19.89
C VAL A 49 13.28 25.29 -19.99
N THR A 50 12.14 25.81 -19.54
CA THR A 50 12.02 27.22 -19.20
C THR A 50 12.32 27.35 -17.71
N GLU A 51 13.44 28.02 -17.40
CA GLU A 51 13.80 28.47 -16.06
C GLU A 51 12.69 29.34 -15.48
N GLN A 52 12.02 28.85 -14.42
CA GLN A 52 11.41 29.70 -13.42
C GLN A 52 11.31 28.95 -12.08
N ASP A 53 12.30 29.19 -11.22
CA ASP A 53 12.37 29.03 -9.77
C ASP A 53 11.37 28.07 -9.07
N SER A 54 11.85 26.84 -8.81
CA SER A 54 11.52 26.10 -7.59
C SER A 54 12.82 25.50 -7.01
N GLU A 55 13.47 26.30 -6.15
CA GLU A 55 14.55 25.83 -5.28
C GLU A 55 13.98 24.84 -4.26
N ASP A 56 13.96 23.54 -4.61
CA ASP A 56 14.16 22.42 -3.66
C ASP A 56 14.19 21.02 -4.33
N ASN A 57 14.40 20.92 -5.64
CA ASN A 57 14.65 19.61 -6.26
C ASN A 57 16.14 19.24 -6.13
N GLN A 58 16.54 18.80 -4.94
CA GLN A 58 17.84 18.15 -4.77
C GLN A 58 17.86 16.89 -5.65
N ASN A 59 18.63 16.94 -6.74
CA ASN A 59 19.08 15.74 -7.44
C ASN A 59 19.74 14.82 -6.42
N ILE A 60 18.98 13.83 -5.91
CA ILE A 60 19.49 12.80 -5.03
C ILE A 60 20.50 12.01 -5.86
N ASN A 61 21.78 12.25 -5.59
CA ASN A 61 22.87 11.62 -6.29
C ASN A 61 22.99 10.19 -5.74
N PHE A 62 22.27 9.23 -6.34
CA PHE A 62 22.33 7.81 -6.01
C PHE A 62 23.69 7.20 -6.39
N ASN A 63 24.75 7.59 -5.69
CA ASN A 63 26.07 6.95 -5.77
C ASN A 63 26.11 5.60 -5.04
N ARG A 64 24.98 5.15 -4.48
CA ARG A 64 24.81 3.83 -3.86
C ARG A 64 23.81 3.03 -4.70
N GLU A 65 24.20 1.81 -5.04
CA GLU A 65 23.35 0.82 -5.67
C GLU A 65 22.17 0.51 -4.72
N ILE A 66 20.95 0.88 -5.13
CA ILE A 66 19.70 0.52 -4.44
C ILE A 66 19.54 -0.99 -4.57
N LYS A 67 19.33 -1.70 -3.44
CA LYS A 67 19.24 -3.17 -3.44
C LYS A 67 18.04 -3.68 -2.68
N ASN A 68 17.60 -2.95 -1.66
CA ASN A 68 16.64 -3.44 -0.69
C ASN A 68 15.40 -2.55 -0.66
N ILE A 69 14.26 -3.13 -1.02
CA ILE A 69 12.93 -2.57 -0.81
C ILE A 69 12.33 -3.23 0.43
N VAL A 70 11.88 -2.44 1.39
CA VAL A 70 11.24 -2.98 2.60
C VAL A 70 9.81 -2.49 2.68
N CYS A 71 8.87 -3.44 2.68
CA CYS A 71 7.45 -3.19 2.63
C CYS A 71 6.81 -3.47 3.99
N TRP A 72 6.24 -2.45 4.62
CA TRP A 72 5.50 -2.56 5.87
C TRP A 72 4.01 -2.37 5.59
N GLY A 73 3.20 -3.26 6.14
CA GLY A 73 1.76 -3.10 6.08
C GLY A 73 0.99 -4.23 6.76
N ASP A 74 -0.26 -4.40 6.36
CA ASP A 74 -1.19 -5.35 6.99
C ASP A 74 -1.33 -6.67 6.19
N SER A 75 -2.54 -7.24 6.15
CA SER A 75 -2.88 -8.42 5.35
C SER A 75 -2.73 -8.23 3.84
N ILE A 76 -2.90 -7.00 3.31
CA ILE A 76 -2.66 -6.68 1.90
C ILE A 76 -1.17 -6.80 1.58
N THR A 77 -0.32 -6.22 2.43
CA THR A 77 1.14 -6.40 2.29
C THR A 77 1.55 -7.85 2.48
N TYR A 78 0.95 -8.59 3.42
CA TYR A 78 1.21 -10.01 3.62
C TYR A 78 0.84 -10.86 2.39
N GLY A 79 -0.16 -10.44 1.59
CA GLY A 79 -0.65 -11.21 0.44
C GLY A 79 -1.80 -12.17 0.81
N LEU A 80 -2.57 -11.89 1.86
CA LEU A 80 -3.70 -12.74 2.24
C LEU A 80 -4.70 -12.82 1.09
N GLY A 81 -5.17 -14.02 0.76
CA GLY A 81 -6.10 -14.24 -0.36
C GLY A 81 -5.40 -14.52 -1.70
N SER A 82 -4.06 -14.43 -1.76
CA SER A 82 -3.32 -14.90 -2.93
C SER A 82 -3.63 -16.39 -3.22
N GLY A 83 -3.44 -16.76 -4.48
CA GLY A 83 -3.77 -18.08 -5.00
C GLY A 83 -3.33 -18.21 -6.45
N GLU A 84 -3.98 -19.09 -7.21
CA GLU A 84 -3.60 -19.41 -8.60
C GLU A 84 -3.67 -18.19 -9.52
N ALA A 85 -2.56 -17.91 -10.23
CA ALA A 85 -2.49 -16.86 -11.23
C ALA A 85 -1.45 -17.16 -12.34
N PHE A 86 -1.91 -17.15 -13.59
CA PHE A 86 -1.07 -17.31 -14.78
C PHE A 86 -1.27 -16.11 -15.69
N ILE A 87 -0.22 -15.30 -15.84
CA ILE A 87 -0.25 -14.09 -16.65
C ILE A 87 0.37 -14.38 -18.00
N GLU A 88 -0.43 -14.28 -19.05
CA GLU A 88 0.06 -14.42 -20.43
C GLU A 88 0.55 -13.06 -20.94
N ASN A 89 1.78 -13.02 -21.46
CA ASN A 89 2.35 -11.87 -22.14
C ASN A 89 3.11 -12.30 -23.41
N GLU A 90 3.68 -11.34 -24.14
CA GLU A 90 4.39 -11.62 -25.40
C GLU A 90 5.61 -12.55 -25.22
N ASP A 91 6.21 -12.56 -24.01
CA ASP A 91 7.40 -13.34 -23.67
C ASP A 91 7.09 -14.73 -23.10
N GLY A 92 5.83 -15.02 -22.79
CA GLY A 92 5.36 -16.33 -22.30
C GLY A 92 4.32 -16.24 -21.19
N ILE A 93 4.33 -17.25 -20.32
CA ILE A 93 3.43 -17.34 -19.17
C ILE A 93 4.24 -17.09 -17.90
N ILE A 94 3.84 -16.10 -17.11
CA ILE A 94 4.32 -15.89 -15.74
C ILE A 94 3.39 -16.67 -14.81
N ASP A 95 3.93 -17.64 -14.07
CA ASP A 95 3.24 -18.27 -12.95
C ASP A 95 3.43 -17.39 -11.71
N ALA A 96 2.42 -16.57 -11.43
CA ALA A 96 2.35 -15.67 -10.28
C ALA A 96 1.49 -16.28 -9.16
N SER A 97 1.32 -17.61 -9.15
CA SER A 97 0.54 -18.29 -8.13
C SER A 97 1.15 -18.09 -6.75
N ASP A 98 0.30 -17.81 -5.77
CA ASP A 98 0.66 -17.55 -4.37
C ASP A 98 1.57 -16.31 -4.15
N TRP A 99 1.75 -15.46 -5.16
CA TRP A 99 2.50 -14.21 -5.01
C TRP A 99 1.73 -13.18 -4.19
N ALA A 100 2.42 -12.51 -3.26
CA ALA A 100 2.01 -11.19 -2.78
C ALA A 100 2.45 -10.11 -3.78
N TYR A 101 2.01 -8.84 -3.58
CA TYR A 101 2.48 -7.76 -4.47
C TYR A 101 4.00 -7.57 -4.41
N THR A 102 4.61 -7.93 -3.27
CA THR A 102 6.06 -7.83 -3.04
C THR A 102 6.86 -8.80 -3.91
N ASP A 103 6.30 -9.97 -4.24
CA ASP A 103 6.92 -10.92 -5.17
C ASP A 103 6.90 -10.40 -6.61
N ALA A 104 5.77 -9.84 -7.06
CA ALA A 104 5.68 -9.18 -8.35
C ALA A 104 6.64 -7.99 -8.44
N LEU A 105 6.74 -7.18 -7.37
CA LEU A 105 7.69 -6.08 -7.29
C LEU A 105 9.15 -6.59 -7.38
N ALA A 106 9.49 -7.69 -6.70
CA ALA A 106 10.82 -8.29 -6.78
C ALA A 106 11.13 -8.79 -8.20
N TYR A 107 10.15 -9.42 -8.85
CA TYR A 107 10.27 -9.91 -10.22
C TYR A 107 10.60 -8.77 -11.20
N TYR A 108 9.87 -7.65 -11.12
CA TYR A 108 10.03 -6.53 -12.06
C TYR A 108 11.24 -5.64 -11.76
N SER A 109 11.52 -5.37 -10.48
CA SER A 109 12.66 -4.53 -10.08
C SER A 109 14.00 -5.26 -10.14
N GLY A 110 13.99 -6.59 -10.01
CA GLY A 110 15.21 -7.39 -9.82
C GLY A 110 15.92 -7.14 -8.48
N MET A 111 15.25 -6.47 -7.53
CA MET A 111 15.78 -6.11 -6.22
C MET A 111 15.39 -7.13 -5.13
N ASN A 112 16.05 -7.05 -3.97
CA ASN A 112 15.58 -7.76 -2.78
C ASN A 112 14.36 -7.01 -2.22
N VAL A 113 13.21 -7.67 -2.17
CA VAL A 113 11.99 -7.11 -1.57
C VAL A 113 11.67 -7.89 -0.31
N TYR A 114 11.50 -7.17 0.80
CA TYR A 114 11.18 -7.76 2.09
C TYR A 114 9.71 -7.48 2.43
N ASN A 115 8.92 -8.55 2.45
CA ASN A 115 7.55 -8.52 2.93
C ASN A 115 7.53 -8.53 4.46
N LEU A 116 7.02 -7.46 5.07
CA LEU A 116 6.79 -7.37 6.51
C LEU A 116 5.31 -7.08 6.79
N GLY A 117 4.40 -7.68 6.01
CA GLY A 117 2.95 -7.57 6.20
C GLY A 117 2.44 -8.44 7.34
N VAL A 118 1.62 -7.89 8.23
CA VAL A 118 1.02 -8.64 9.35
C VAL A 118 -0.50 -8.44 9.35
N CYS A 119 -1.23 -9.54 9.17
CA CYS A 119 -2.68 -9.53 9.08
C CYS A 119 -3.35 -8.91 10.31
N GLY A 120 -4.30 -8.00 10.07
CA GLY A 120 -5.15 -7.42 11.11
C GLY A 120 -4.49 -6.35 11.99
N GLU A 121 -3.24 -5.98 11.71
CA GLU A 121 -2.60 -4.86 12.40
C GLU A 121 -3.20 -3.52 11.98
N THR A 122 -3.34 -2.63 12.96
CA THR A 122 -3.70 -1.23 12.72
C THR A 122 -2.48 -0.43 12.26
N SER A 123 -2.69 0.78 11.74
CA SER A 123 -1.59 1.71 11.42
C SER A 123 -0.68 2.00 12.62
N TYR A 124 -1.25 2.14 13.82
CA TYR A 124 -0.49 2.31 15.06
C TYR A 124 0.40 1.11 15.37
N ASP A 125 -0.11 -0.12 15.20
CA ASP A 125 0.65 -1.35 15.42
C ASP A 125 1.81 -1.48 14.42
N ILE A 126 1.55 -1.20 13.14
CA ILE A 126 2.55 -1.22 12.07
C ILE A 126 3.65 -0.18 12.34
N ALA A 127 3.26 1.03 12.75
CA ALA A 127 4.21 2.10 13.07
C ALA A 127 5.05 1.79 14.33
N LEU A 128 4.49 1.13 15.34
CA LEU A 128 5.24 0.58 16.48
C LEU A 128 6.22 -0.50 16.04
N ARG A 129 5.75 -1.41 15.17
CA ARG A 129 6.53 -2.56 14.71
C ARG A 129 7.73 -2.14 13.87
N GLN A 130 7.56 -1.15 12.99
CA GLN A 130 8.63 -0.55 12.20
C GLN A 130 9.55 0.35 13.03
N GLY A 131 9.07 0.87 14.16
CA GLY A 131 9.81 1.75 15.05
C GLY A 131 9.67 3.24 14.74
N GLY A 132 8.73 3.63 13.88
CA GLY A 132 8.31 5.02 13.72
C GLY A 132 7.69 5.56 15.00
N ILE A 133 6.84 4.75 15.65
CA ILE A 133 6.40 4.98 17.03
C ILE A 133 7.30 4.18 17.96
N LYS A 134 7.87 4.86 18.96
CA LYS A 134 8.86 4.27 19.86
C LYS A 134 8.23 3.52 21.02
N MET A 135 8.78 2.35 21.32
CA MET A 135 8.45 1.55 22.50
C MET A 135 9.58 1.61 23.53
N TYR A 136 9.22 1.53 24.81
CA TYR A 136 10.15 1.67 25.91
C TYR A 136 9.89 0.70 27.05
N ILE A 137 10.94 0.40 27.80
CA ILE A 137 10.86 -0.30 29.07
C ILE A 137 10.28 0.64 30.13
N GLY A 138 9.05 0.38 30.57
CA GLY A 138 8.34 1.26 31.50
C GLY A 138 8.96 1.33 32.91
N LYS A 139 9.70 0.29 33.34
CA LYS A 139 10.40 0.22 34.62
C LYS A 139 11.71 -0.55 34.50
N SER A 140 12.76 -0.08 35.19
CA SER A 140 14.05 -0.76 35.23
C SER A 140 13.91 -2.21 35.73
N VAL A 141 14.60 -3.15 35.07
CA VAL A 141 14.62 -4.56 35.42
C VAL A 141 16.03 -5.12 35.37
N THR A 142 16.27 -6.25 36.04
CA THR A 142 17.52 -7.02 35.91
C THR A 142 17.17 -8.42 35.44
N VAL A 143 17.62 -8.75 34.24
CA VAL A 143 17.41 -10.07 33.62
C VAL A 143 18.60 -10.94 33.97
N LYS A 144 18.35 -12.07 34.63
CA LYS A 144 19.39 -13.05 34.99
C LYS A 144 19.40 -14.16 33.93
N PRO A 145 20.56 -14.80 33.67
CA PRO A 145 20.65 -15.97 32.80
C PRO A 145 19.61 -17.05 33.14
N GLY A 146 18.92 -17.58 32.13
CA GLY A 146 17.91 -18.63 32.27
C GLY A 146 16.67 -18.26 33.11
N LYS A 147 16.45 -16.95 33.37
CA LYS A 147 15.28 -16.46 34.11
C LYS A 147 14.49 -15.48 33.27
N LYS A 148 13.17 -15.60 33.37
CA LYS A 148 12.21 -14.60 32.87
C LYS A 148 11.81 -13.65 33.99
N VAL A 149 11.71 -12.36 33.68
CA VAL A 149 11.30 -11.32 34.63
C VAL A 149 10.14 -10.53 34.04
N ARG A 150 9.17 -10.15 34.87
CA ARG A 150 8.03 -9.35 34.41
C ARG A 150 8.50 -7.95 33.99
N VAL A 151 8.01 -7.49 32.86
CA VAL A 151 8.29 -6.16 32.30
C VAL A 151 6.99 -5.47 31.89
N SER A 152 7.06 -4.17 31.67
CA SER A 152 6.01 -3.38 30.99
C SER A 152 6.65 -2.70 29.80
N ILE A 153 6.05 -2.85 28.62
CA ILE A 153 6.43 -2.13 27.42
C ILE A 153 5.40 -1.02 27.24
N VAL A 154 5.88 0.21 27.00
CA VAL A 154 5.05 1.40 26.92
C VAL A 154 5.43 2.27 25.73
N ASN A 155 4.51 3.08 25.22
CA ASN A 155 4.81 4.12 24.23
C ASN A 155 5.43 5.37 24.92
N ALA A 156 5.58 6.46 24.17
CA ALA A 156 6.13 7.72 24.68
C ALA A 156 5.29 8.35 25.80
N ASP A 157 3.97 8.19 25.77
CA ASP A 157 3.03 8.72 26.77
C ASP A 157 2.97 7.86 28.04
N GLY A 158 3.58 6.66 27.99
CA GLY A 158 3.62 5.72 29.09
C GLY A 158 2.45 4.73 29.08
N ASP A 159 1.64 4.72 28.02
CA ASP A 159 0.57 3.76 27.81
C ASP A 159 1.12 2.40 27.43
N GLY A 160 0.46 1.34 27.90
CA GLY A 160 0.89 -0.03 27.64
C GLY A 160 0.78 -0.37 26.15
N VAL A 161 1.84 -0.97 25.61
CA VAL A 161 1.87 -1.45 24.22
C VAL A 161 1.72 -2.96 24.18
N SER A 162 0.93 -3.43 23.22
CA SER A 162 0.79 -4.85 22.89
C SER A 162 0.76 -4.97 21.37
N LEU A 163 1.65 -5.79 20.82
CA LEU A 163 1.62 -6.24 19.43
C LEU A 163 1.26 -7.73 19.41
N GLU A 164 0.70 -8.20 18.29
CA GLU A 164 0.47 -9.64 18.09
C GLU A 164 1.81 -10.39 18.09
N ASN A 165 2.81 -9.85 17.39
CA ASN A 165 4.16 -10.39 17.36
C ASN A 165 5.23 -9.30 17.43
N PHE A 166 5.96 -9.26 18.53
CA PHE A 166 7.05 -8.30 18.73
C PHE A 166 8.31 -8.60 17.90
N ASN A 167 8.41 -9.74 17.21
CA ASN A 167 9.56 -9.99 16.33
C ASN A 167 9.55 -9.07 15.10
N GLY A 168 8.39 -8.58 14.71
CA GLY A 168 8.21 -7.59 13.66
C GLY A 168 8.18 -8.11 12.23
N TYR A 169 8.34 -9.41 12.01
CA TYR A 169 8.29 -10.05 10.69
C TYR A 169 6.85 -10.39 10.29
N GLU A 170 6.67 -10.71 9.00
CA GLU A 170 5.37 -11.05 8.40
C GLU A 170 4.59 -12.14 9.15
N THR A 171 3.26 -12.22 9.02
CA THR A 171 2.42 -13.15 9.80
C THR A 171 2.91 -14.59 9.83
N ASN A 172 3.29 -15.15 8.69
CA ASN A 172 3.82 -16.52 8.60
C ASN A 172 5.31 -16.50 8.28
N ASN A 173 6.13 -16.38 9.30
CA ASN A 173 7.58 -16.35 9.18
C ASN A 173 8.25 -17.49 9.95
N ALA A 174 9.50 -17.80 9.61
CA ALA A 174 10.31 -18.81 10.30
C ALA A 174 11.06 -18.27 11.53
N GLN A 175 10.89 -17.00 11.90
CA GLN A 175 11.57 -16.39 13.04
C GLN A 175 10.94 -16.85 14.35
N VAL A 176 11.74 -16.82 15.41
CA VAL A 176 11.22 -17.04 16.74
C VAL A 176 10.32 -15.86 17.13
N ASP A 177 9.16 -16.18 17.69
CA ASP A 177 8.19 -15.16 18.11
C ASP A 177 8.77 -14.22 19.17
N ASN A 178 8.34 -12.96 19.08
CA ASN A 178 8.52 -11.95 20.10
C ASN A 178 9.98 -11.66 20.50
N LEU A 179 10.89 -11.75 19.54
CA LEU A 179 12.27 -11.31 19.72
C LEU A 179 12.38 -9.79 19.58
N VAL A 180 13.06 -9.14 20.53
CA VAL A 180 13.26 -7.70 20.56
C VAL A 180 14.69 -7.35 20.96
N TYR A 181 15.18 -6.23 20.45
CA TYR A 181 16.41 -5.60 20.91
C TYR A 181 16.12 -4.53 21.96
N VAL A 182 16.94 -4.51 23.00
CA VAL A 182 17.00 -3.41 23.98
C VAL A 182 18.47 -3.11 24.25
N ASP A 183 18.90 -1.89 23.97
CA ASP A 183 20.33 -1.49 24.01
C ASP A 183 21.23 -2.48 23.22
N ASP A 184 20.82 -2.85 22.00
CA ASP A 184 21.48 -3.83 21.11
C ASP A 184 21.65 -5.26 21.68
N VAL A 185 20.97 -5.58 22.79
CA VAL A 185 20.93 -6.93 23.34
C VAL A 185 19.62 -7.61 22.96
N LEU A 186 19.71 -8.83 22.44
CA LEU A 186 18.56 -9.60 22.00
C LEU A 186 17.87 -10.31 23.17
N TYR A 187 16.57 -10.07 23.30
CA TYR A 187 15.68 -10.66 24.28
C TYR A 187 14.51 -11.35 23.61
N GLN A 188 13.90 -12.29 24.34
CA GLN A 188 12.61 -12.87 23.99
C GLN A 188 11.55 -12.42 25.00
N LEU A 189 10.42 -11.95 24.48
CA LEU A 189 9.23 -11.69 25.27
C LEU A 189 8.35 -12.95 25.33
N SER A 190 7.67 -13.13 26.45
CA SER A 190 6.67 -14.18 26.63
C SER A 190 5.49 -13.68 27.44
N PHE A 191 4.31 -14.22 27.12
CA PHE A 191 3.04 -13.78 27.70
C PHE A 191 2.49 -14.86 28.64
N SER A 192 2.14 -14.49 29.87
CA SER A 192 1.58 -15.43 30.84
C SER A 192 0.73 -14.71 31.88
N LYS A 193 -0.50 -15.18 32.10
CA LYS A 193 -1.41 -14.66 33.14
C LYS A 193 -1.60 -13.13 33.08
N GLY A 194 -1.75 -12.58 31.88
CA GLY A 194 -1.94 -11.13 31.67
C GLY A 194 -0.70 -10.29 31.96
N GLY A 195 0.50 -10.86 31.88
CA GLY A 195 1.76 -10.14 32.04
C GLY A 195 2.75 -10.48 30.94
N VAL A 196 3.55 -9.48 30.56
CA VAL A 196 4.70 -9.61 29.66
C VAL A 196 5.95 -9.94 30.50
N TYR A 197 6.74 -10.89 30.03
CA TYR A 197 8.00 -11.28 30.65
C TYR A 197 9.10 -11.23 29.63
N ILE A 198 10.27 -10.75 30.04
CA ILE A 198 11.47 -10.68 29.21
C ILE A 198 12.53 -11.65 29.73
N SER A 199 13.22 -12.33 28.82
CA SER A 199 14.39 -13.19 29.09
C SER A 199 15.48 -12.94 28.05
N LEU A 200 16.73 -13.11 28.45
CA LEU A 200 17.86 -13.13 27.52
C LEU A 200 17.66 -14.25 26.52
N TYR A 201 17.76 -13.95 25.22
CA TYR A 201 17.63 -14.97 24.18
C TYR A 201 18.94 -15.73 24.00
N GLU A 202 20.07 -15.02 24.01
CA GLU A 202 21.38 -15.64 23.93
C GLU A 202 21.85 -16.19 25.28
N ASP A 203 22.67 -17.25 25.20
CA ASP A 203 23.22 -17.96 26.36
C ASP A 203 24.35 -17.13 26.99
N THR A 204 23.96 -16.13 27.77
CA THR A 204 24.90 -15.27 28.49
C THR A 204 25.10 -15.76 29.92
N THR A 205 26.32 -15.59 30.45
CA THR A 205 26.62 -15.94 31.86
C THR A 205 26.42 -14.79 32.83
N ARG A 206 26.06 -13.59 32.33
CA ARG A 206 25.99 -12.36 33.11
C ARG A 206 24.56 -11.83 33.17
N SER A 207 24.21 -11.22 34.30
CA SER A 207 22.94 -10.50 34.42
C SER A 207 23.03 -9.17 33.69
N VAL A 208 21.97 -8.79 32.99
CA VAL A 208 21.87 -7.49 32.29
C VAL A 208 20.85 -6.61 33.00
N LYS A 209 21.22 -5.36 33.27
CA LYS A 209 20.34 -4.35 33.85
C LYS A 209 19.80 -3.47 32.73
N ILE A 210 18.48 -3.52 32.54
CA ILE A 210 17.76 -2.68 31.58
C ILE A 210 17.20 -1.49 32.35
N LYS A 211 17.44 -0.28 31.86
CA LYS A 211 16.94 0.96 32.51
C LYS A 211 15.50 1.24 32.09
N LYS A 212 14.74 1.91 32.96
CA LYS A 212 13.50 2.58 32.55
C LYS A 212 13.82 3.53 31.39
N GLY A 213 12.98 3.51 30.35
CA GLY A 213 13.14 4.33 29.17
C GLY A 213 14.14 3.79 28.15
N ALA A 214 14.71 2.59 28.35
CA ALA A 214 15.45 1.93 27.29
C ALA A 214 14.48 1.58 26.15
N GLU A 215 14.87 1.90 24.91
CA GLU A 215 14.07 1.64 23.72
C GLU A 215 13.95 0.13 23.48
N VAL A 216 12.75 -0.31 23.11
CA VAL A 216 12.47 -1.66 22.67
C VAL A 216 12.26 -1.60 21.17
N VAL A 217 13.12 -2.28 20.42
CA VAL A 217 13.06 -2.34 18.96
C VAL A 217 12.66 -3.75 18.56
N THR A 218 11.70 -3.91 17.66
CA THR A 218 11.37 -5.24 17.12
C THR A 218 12.57 -5.80 16.39
N LYS A 219 12.67 -7.13 16.30
CA LYS A 219 13.77 -7.75 15.58
C LYS A 219 13.82 -7.30 14.11
N ALA A 220 12.68 -7.24 13.42
CA ALA A 220 12.61 -6.81 12.03
C ALA A 220 13.06 -5.35 11.86
N ALA A 221 12.59 -4.42 12.69
CA ALA A 221 13.00 -3.01 12.60
C ALA A 221 14.49 -2.80 12.87
N HIS A 222 15.08 -3.63 13.73
CA HIS A 222 16.51 -3.60 13.99
C HIS A 222 17.34 -4.20 12.83
N ASP A 223 16.89 -5.31 12.25
CA ASP A 223 17.65 -6.06 11.26
C ASP A 223 17.54 -5.48 9.84
N MET A 224 16.43 -4.80 9.55
CA MET A 224 16.10 -4.32 8.20
C MET A 224 16.65 -2.92 7.95
N SER A 225 17.24 -2.73 6.77
CA SER A 225 17.66 -1.42 6.27
C SER A 225 17.10 -1.25 4.86
N ALA A 226 16.20 -0.28 4.71
CA ALA A 226 15.55 0.04 3.46
C ALA A 226 16.40 1.01 2.65
N ASP A 227 16.69 0.69 1.39
CA ASP A 227 17.09 1.71 0.42
C ASP A 227 15.83 2.41 -0.12
N VAL A 228 14.74 1.65 -0.33
CA VAL A 228 13.39 2.16 -0.63
C VAL A 228 12.39 1.62 0.40
N LEU A 229 11.59 2.51 0.98
CA LEU A 229 10.55 2.19 1.95
C LEU A 229 9.17 2.17 1.29
N ILE A 230 8.40 1.11 1.49
CA ILE A 230 7.01 1.06 1.02
C ILE A 230 6.09 0.85 2.23
N ILE A 231 5.04 1.66 2.32
CA ILE A 231 4.10 1.60 3.43
C ILE A 231 2.67 1.55 2.88
N GLU A 232 1.92 0.57 3.36
CA GLU A 232 0.50 0.38 3.12
C GLU A 232 -0.14 0.16 4.50
N MET A 233 -0.96 1.11 4.97
CA MET A 233 -1.65 1.00 6.27
C MET A 233 -2.83 1.95 6.42
N GLY A 234 -3.74 1.61 7.33
CA GLY A 234 -4.78 2.51 7.84
C GLY A 234 -6.20 1.96 7.75
N SER A 235 -6.44 0.95 6.92
CA SER A 235 -7.75 0.34 6.65
C SER A 235 -8.33 -0.34 7.91
N ASN A 236 -7.46 -0.94 8.73
CA ASN A 236 -7.80 -1.52 10.03
C ASN A 236 -7.91 -0.48 11.17
N GLY A 237 -7.76 0.82 10.88
CA GLY A 237 -7.79 1.89 11.87
C GLY A 237 -6.46 2.11 12.61
N GLY A 238 -6.55 2.44 13.90
CA GLY A 238 -5.39 2.86 14.72
C GLY A 238 -5.12 4.36 14.68
N TRP A 239 -6.10 5.14 14.26
CA TRP A 239 -6.08 6.59 14.17
C TRP A 239 -7.50 7.12 14.37
N ASP A 240 -7.63 8.31 14.98
CA ASP A 240 -8.93 8.97 15.17
C ASP A 240 -9.23 10.01 14.08
N GLU A 241 -8.18 10.63 13.52
CA GLU A 241 -8.26 11.68 12.48
C GLU A 241 -7.12 11.51 11.46
N TYR A 242 -7.27 11.99 10.23
CA TYR A 242 -6.25 11.82 9.19
C TYR A 242 -4.88 12.42 9.55
N ASP A 243 -4.85 13.50 10.34
CA ASP A 243 -3.61 14.10 10.83
C ASP A 243 -2.80 13.13 11.68
N GLU A 244 -3.48 12.29 12.47
CA GLU A 244 -2.82 11.25 13.26
C GLU A 244 -2.23 10.19 12.34
N LEU A 245 -3.01 9.64 11.41
CA LEU A 245 -2.52 8.65 10.43
C LEU A 245 -1.31 9.19 9.64
N ILE A 246 -1.39 10.41 9.13
CA ILE A 246 -0.30 11.09 8.41
C ILE A 246 0.94 11.23 9.30
N SER A 247 0.76 11.53 10.60
CA SER A 247 1.88 11.64 11.54
C SER A 247 2.59 10.29 11.74
N GLN A 248 1.84 9.18 11.74
CA GLN A 248 2.39 7.83 11.88
C GLN A 248 3.22 7.45 10.64
N TYR A 249 2.70 7.71 9.42
CA TYR A 249 3.46 7.56 8.17
C TYR A 249 4.77 8.38 8.19
N LYS A 250 4.68 9.67 8.55
CA LYS A 250 5.85 10.56 8.64
C LYS A 250 6.89 10.06 9.64
N ALA A 251 6.44 9.50 10.77
CA ALA A 251 7.33 8.93 11.77
C ALA A 251 8.07 7.68 11.24
N MET A 252 7.39 6.81 10.50
CA MET A 252 8.02 5.64 9.86
C MET A 252 9.05 6.04 8.79
N ILE A 253 8.71 7.03 7.95
CA ILE A 253 9.64 7.58 6.96
C ILE A 253 10.87 8.16 7.67
N ALA A 254 10.69 8.99 8.69
CA ALA A 254 11.79 9.58 9.46
C ALA A 254 12.68 8.52 10.12
N ASN A 255 12.10 7.42 10.60
CA ASN A 255 12.84 6.32 11.21
C ASN A 255 13.61 5.46 10.18
N SER A 256 13.15 5.40 8.92
CA SER A 256 13.76 4.54 7.89
C SER A 256 15.17 4.93 7.47
N GLY A 257 15.52 6.22 7.61
CA GLY A 257 16.79 6.76 7.13
C GLY A 257 16.91 6.91 5.61
N THR A 258 15.83 6.68 4.85
CA THR A 258 15.77 6.94 3.40
C THR A 258 14.78 8.06 3.07
N GLN A 259 14.95 8.69 1.91
CA GLN A 259 13.97 9.61 1.31
C GLN A 259 13.24 8.95 0.13
N CYS A 260 13.64 7.74 -0.26
CA CYS A 260 12.95 6.97 -1.28
C CYS A 260 11.83 6.19 -0.61
N TYR A 261 10.60 6.67 -0.77
CA TYR A 261 9.44 5.98 -0.24
C TYR A 261 8.22 6.03 -1.17
N ILE A 262 7.34 5.05 -1.02
CA ILE A 262 6.02 4.98 -1.67
C ILE A 262 4.97 4.76 -0.59
N ILE A 263 3.93 5.58 -0.60
CA ILE A 263 2.74 5.41 0.23
C ILE A 263 1.63 4.85 -0.64
N ILE A 264 1.07 3.71 -0.21
CA ILE A 264 0.01 3.05 -0.97
C ILE A 264 -1.32 3.27 -0.26
N GLY A 265 -2.31 3.75 -1.02
CA GLY A 265 -3.69 3.88 -0.55
C GLY A 265 -4.43 2.55 -0.53
N ASP A 266 -5.52 2.53 0.22
CA ASP A 266 -6.42 1.39 0.34
C ASP A 266 -7.03 0.97 -1.01
N THR A 267 -7.55 -0.26 -1.07
CA THR A 267 -8.30 -0.84 -2.19
C THR A 267 -9.76 -1.13 -1.87
N ASP A 268 -10.17 -0.94 -0.61
CA ASP A 268 -11.56 -1.10 -0.16
C ASP A 268 -12.52 -0.19 -0.94
N ASN A 269 -13.78 -0.61 -0.99
CA ASN A 269 -14.82 0.17 -1.63
C ASN A 269 -15.16 1.39 -0.75
N PRO A 270 -15.27 2.61 -1.29
CA PRO A 270 -15.53 3.80 -0.48
C PRO A 270 -16.72 3.70 0.48
N ASP A 271 -17.80 3.01 0.08
CA ASP A 271 -19.01 2.84 0.93
C ASP A 271 -18.92 1.68 1.93
N GLU A 272 -17.78 1.01 2.02
CA GLU A 272 -17.54 -0.13 2.91
C GLU A 272 -16.21 0.02 3.69
N ALA A 273 -15.38 1.02 3.35
CA ALA A 273 -14.14 1.38 4.03
C ALA A 273 -14.36 1.97 5.44
N ILE A 274 -13.28 2.17 6.18
CA ILE A 274 -13.32 2.68 7.57
C ILE A 274 -13.94 4.07 7.70
N ASP A 275 -13.85 4.92 6.67
CA ASP A 275 -14.43 6.26 6.60
C ASP A 275 -15.75 6.29 5.79
N SER A 276 -16.40 5.14 5.62
CA SER A 276 -17.60 4.95 4.79
C SER A 276 -18.78 5.83 5.18
N GLU A 277 -18.85 6.32 6.43
CA GLU A 277 -19.90 7.26 6.86
C GLU A 277 -19.91 8.59 6.10
N ASN A 278 -18.82 8.90 5.38
CA ASN A 278 -18.71 10.09 4.54
C ASN A 278 -19.33 9.92 3.14
N TYR A 279 -19.73 8.70 2.77
CA TYR A 279 -20.23 8.37 1.44
C TYR A 279 -21.58 7.67 1.50
N ASN A 280 -22.46 8.00 0.56
CA ASN A 280 -23.72 7.29 0.34
C ASN A 280 -23.54 6.11 -0.64
N SER A 281 -22.53 6.17 -1.51
CA SER A 281 -22.21 5.10 -2.45
C SER A 281 -20.81 5.24 -3.05
N SER A 282 -20.13 4.12 -3.31
CA SER A 282 -18.85 4.12 -4.05
C SER A 282 -18.92 4.84 -5.41
N LYS A 283 -20.10 4.81 -6.05
CA LYS A 283 -20.34 5.40 -7.36
C LYS A 283 -20.16 6.90 -7.40
N GLU A 284 -20.47 7.60 -6.30
CA GLU A 284 -20.36 9.05 -6.24
C GLU A 284 -18.89 9.50 -6.20
N VAL A 285 -18.03 8.65 -5.63
CA VAL A 285 -16.57 8.84 -5.62
C VAL A 285 -16.01 8.48 -7.00
N GLY A 286 -16.32 7.29 -7.51
CA GLY A 286 -15.84 6.83 -8.81
C GLY A 286 -14.30 6.78 -8.85
N LEU A 287 -13.70 7.44 -9.83
CA LEU A 287 -12.24 7.58 -9.97
C LEU A 287 -11.65 8.80 -9.23
N ASN A 288 -12.47 9.57 -8.52
CA ASN A 288 -11.95 10.64 -7.68
C ASN A 288 -11.37 10.05 -6.39
N ASP A 289 -10.60 10.86 -5.67
CA ASP A 289 -10.14 10.50 -4.34
C ASP A 289 -11.29 10.50 -3.32
N THR A 290 -11.28 9.53 -2.40
CA THR A 290 -11.95 9.63 -1.10
C THR A 290 -11.30 10.73 -0.25
N LEU A 291 -11.92 11.15 0.86
CA LEU A 291 -11.33 12.05 1.84
C LEU A 291 -9.99 11.50 2.37
N TRP A 292 -9.94 10.21 2.65
CA TRP A 292 -8.71 9.55 3.06
C TRP A 292 -7.63 9.59 1.96
N GLU A 293 -7.97 9.18 0.73
CA GLU A 293 -7.03 9.21 -0.40
C GLU A 293 -6.55 10.64 -0.70
N ALA A 294 -7.43 11.64 -0.60
CA ALA A 294 -7.09 13.05 -0.77
C ALA A 294 -6.15 13.54 0.32
N ALA A 295 -6.37 13.15 1.58
CA ALA A 295 -5.50 13.51 2.69
C ALA A 295 -4.09 12.92 2.52
N LEU A 296 -3.97 11.66 2.08
CA LEU A 296 -2.68 11.05 1.77
C LEU A 296 -2.02 11.71 0.55
N ARG A 297 -2.78 12.00 -0.50
CA ARG A 297 -2.26 12.71 -1.69
C ARG A 297 -1.74 14.10 -1.33
N GLU A 298 -2.48 14.87 -0.53
CA GLU A 298 -2.03 16.19 -0.08
C GLU A 298 -0.78 16.11 0.80
N ALA A 299 -0.69 15.10 1.66
CA ALA A 299 0.43 14.94 2.57
C ALA A 299 1.73 14.43 1.91
N PHE A 300 1.63 13.58 0.88
CA PHE A 300 2.77 12.85 0.31
C PHE A 300 3.03 13.14 -1.18
N GLY A 301 2.12 13.85 -1.86
CA GLY A 301 2.30 14.25 -3.26
C GLY A 301 2.56 13.07 -4.18
N ASP A 302 3.61 13.18 -4.99
CA ASP A 302 3.96 12.17 -6.02
C ASP A 302 4.33 10.80 -5.43
N HIS A 303 4.72 10.75 -4.15
CA HIS A 303 5.04 9.51 -3.43
C HIS A 303 3.79 8.66 -3.10
N PHE A 304 2.59 9.22 -3.26
CA PHE A 304 1.34 8.50 -3.03
C PHE A 304 0.82 7.84 -4.31
N ILE A 305 0.44 6.57 -4.21
CA ILE A 305 -0.34 5.86 -5.23
C ILE A 305 -1.72 5.52 -4.67
N ASN A 306 -2.76 6.04 -5.32
CA ASN A 306 -4.14 5.65 -5.08
C ASN A 306 -4.36 4.29 -5.76
N MET A 307 -4.15 3.20 -5.02
CA MET A 307 -4.14 1.86 -5.59
C MET A 307 -5.53 1.40 -6.05
N ARG A 308 -6.60 1.83 -5.36
CA ARG A 308 -7.98 1.58 -5.80
C ARG A 308 -8.21 2.07 -7.23
N THR A 309 -7.92 3.35 -7.50
CA THR A 309 -8.12 3.94 -8.83
C THR A 309 -7.18 3.32 -9.87
N TYR A 310 -5.93 3.02 -9.50
CA TYR A 310 -4.98 2.34 -10.36
C TYR A 310 -5.49 0.96 -10.80
N LEU A 311 -5.98 0.13 -9.88
CA LEU A 311 -6.48 -1.20 -10.19
C LEU A 311 -7.78 -1.14 -11.02
N MET A 312 -8.68 -0.19 -10.74
CA MET A 312 -9.87 0.03 -11.56
C MET A 312 -9.53 0.33 -13.03
N GLN A 313 -8.45 1.06 -13.27
CA GLN A 313 -8.06 1.49 -14.61
C GLN A 313 -7.24 0.46 -15.36
N ASN A 314 -6.42 -0.32 -14.66
CA ASN A 314 -5.34 -1.08 -15.31
C ASN A 314 -5.37 -2.59 -15.03
N ALA A 315 -6.04 -3.08 -13.98
CA ALA A 315 -5.84 -4.45 -13.52
C ALA A 315 -6.26 -5.52 -14.54
N LEU A 316 -7.36 -5.32 -15.27
CA LEU A 316 -7.82 -6.27 -16.28
C LEU A 316 -6.84 -6.38 -17.44
N ASP A 317 -6.33 -5.24 -17.92
CA ASP A 317 -5.34 -5.19 -19.00
C ASP A 317 -4.01 -5.82 -18.56
N ILE A 318 -3.51 -5.47 -17.36
CA ILE A 318 -2.28 -6.01 -16.79
C ILE A 318 -2.36 -7.54 -16.62
N THR A 319 -3.53 -8.05 -16.27
CA THR A 319 -3.74 -9.48 -16.01
C THR A 319 -4.17 -10.26 -17.25
N GLY A 320 -4.38 -9.59 -18.39
CA GLY A 320 -4.91 -10.21 -19.61
C GLY A 320 -6.33 -10.75 -19.45
N LYS A 321 -7.10 -10.25 -18.48
CA LYS A 321 -8.47 -10.69 -18.20
C LYS A 321 -9.49 -9.90 -19.01
N GLU A 322 -10.38 -10.63 -19.67
CA GLU A 322 -11.59 -10.04 -20.24
C GLU A 322 -12.59 -9.70 -19.13
N ALA A 323 -13.13 -8.49 -19.16
CA ALA A 323 -14.12 -8.03 -18.18
C ALA A 323 -15.39 -8.89 -18.24
N ASN A 324 -15.83 -9.42 -17.11
CA ASN A 324 -17.15 -10.04 -16.97
C ASN A 324 -18.23 -9.02 -16.56
N GLU A 325 -19.49 -9.44 -16.50
CA GLU A 325 -20.61 -8.55 -16.15
C GLU A 325 -20.44 -7.89 -14.77
N THR A 326 -19.95 -8.64 -13.78
CA THR A 326 -19.71 -8.14 -12.42
C THR A 326 -18.53 -7.16 -12.39
N ASP A 327 -17.47 -7.38 -13.17
CA ASP A 327 -16.38 -6.42 -13.31
C ASP A 327 -16.90 -5.08 -13.86
N ILE A 328 -17.75 -5.14 -14.89
CA ILE A 328 -18.34 -3.94 -15.51
C ILE A 328 -19.23 -3.20 -14.50
N GLU A 329 -20.05 -3.92 -13.74
CA GLU A 329 -20.89 -3.33 -12.69
C GLU A 329 -20.04 -2.66 -11.60
N ASN A 330 -19.01 -3.34 -11.09
CA ASN A 330 -18.10 -2.80 -10.08
C ASN A 330 -17.40 -1.53 -10.59
N LEU A 331 -16.86 -1.55 -11.81
CA LEU A 331 -16.19 -0.38 -12.39
C LEU A 331 -17.15 0.81 -12.56
N LEU A 332 -18.40 0.56 -12.98
CA LEU A 332 -19.44 1.60 -13.09
C LEU A 332 -19.87 2.17 -11.73
N ASP A 333 -19.65 1.43 -10.65
CA ASP A 333 -19.96 1.82 -9.28
C ASP A 333 -18.72 2.27 -8.48
N GLY A 334 -17.59 2.51 -9.14
CA GLY A 334 -16.41 3.07 -8.47
C GLY A 334 -15.58 2.06 -7.66
N ARG A 335 -15.71 0.77 -7.99
CA ARG A 335 -15.12 -0.36 -7.26
C ARG A 335 -14.12 -1.11 -8.12
N VAL A 336 -13.11 -1.70 -7.47
CA VAL A 336 -12.12 -2.56 -8.11
C VAL A 336 -12.81 -3.78 -8.75
N PRO A 337 -12.36 -4.28 -9.94
CA PRO A 337 -12.96 -5.44 -10.60
C PRO A 337 -13.03 -6.67 -9.69
N ASP A 338 -14.14 -7.41 -9.75
CA ASP A 338 -14.38 -8.60 -8.91
C ASP A 338 -13.43 -9.74 -9.26
N SER A 339 -13.07 -9.88 -10.53
CA SER A 339 -12.21 -10.95 -11.04
C SER A 339 -10.78 -10.93 -10.50
N ILE A 340 -10.35 -9.85 -9.86
CA ILE A 340 -9.06 -9.73 -9.18
C ILE A 340 -9.16 -9.75 -7.66
N LYS A 341 -10.38 -9.85 -7.11
CA LYS A 341 -10.61 -9.96 -5.67
C LYS A 341 -10.64 -11.42 -5.20
N TYR A 342 -10.27 -11.63 -3.96
CA TYR A 342 -10.45 -12.89 -3.22
C TYR A 342 -11.67 -12.81 -2.31
N ASP A 343 -11.79 -11.69 -1.59
CA ASP A 343 -12.97 -11.34 -0.80
C ASP A 343 -13.25 -9.83 -0.92
N TYR A 344 -13.97 -9.27 0.05
CA TYR A 344 -14.32 -7.85 0.04
C TYR A 344 -13.09 -6.91 0.05
N THR A 345 -12.06 -7.27 0.84
CA THR A 345 -10.85 -6.47 1.09
C THR A 345 -9.65 -7.02 0.32
N HIS A 346 -9.48 -8.34 0.33
CA HIS A 346 -8.29 -8.99 -0.16
C HIS A 346 -8.34 -9.28 -1.66
N LEU A 347 -7.16 -9.29 -2.27
CA LEU A 347 -6.97 -9.61 -3.67
C LEU A 347 -6.65 -11.09 -3.88
N ASN A 348 -6.94 -11.61 -5.06
CA ASN A 348 -6.44 -12.92 -5.48
C ASN A 348 -5.06 -12.78 -6.15
N GLY A 349 -4.45 -13.88 -6.61
CA GLY A 349 -3.12 -13.84 -7.23
C GLY A 349 -3.02 -12.89 -8.43
N TYR A 350 -4.07 -12.76 -9.25
CA TYR A 350 -4.09 -11.78 -10.35
C TYR A 350 -4.10 -10.34 -9.82
N GLY A 351 -4.88 -10.08 -8.77
CA GLY A 351 -4.93 -8.78 -8.13
C GLY A 351 -3.62 -8.38 -7.49
N TYR A 352 -2.97 -9.27 -6.72
CA TYR A 352 -1.65 -8.98 -6.14
C TYR A 352 -0.56 -8.79 -7.19
N TYR A 353 -0.62 -9.52 -8.31
CA TYR A 353 0.26 -9.27 -9.44
C TYR A 353 0.06 -7.85 -10.01
N ALA A 354 -1.18 -7.45 -10.30
CA ALA A 354 -1.48 -6.11 -10.82
C ALA A 354 -1.10 -5.00 -9.83
N TYR A 355 -1.31 -5.24 -8.54
CA TYR A 355 -0.90 -4.35 -7.45
C TYR A 355 0.62 -4.15 -7.46
N GLY A 356 1.39 -5.24 -7.54
CA GLY A 356 2.85 -5.17 -7.57
C GLY A 356 3.39 -4.47 -8.81
N VAL A 357 2.73 -4.62 -9.96
CA VAL A 357 3.02 -3.83 -11.18
C VAL A 357 2.79 -2.35 -10.93
N GLY A 358 1.68 -1.95 -10.29
CA GLY A 358 1.43 -0.53 -9.98
C GLY A 358 2.46 0.07 -9.04
N VAL A 359 2.90 -0.69 -8.03
CA VAL A 359 3.99 -0.27 -7.15
C VAL A 359 5.32 -0.16 -7.92
N TYR A 360 5.59 -1.10 -8.83
CA TYR A 360 6.77 -1.07 -9.70
C TYR A 360 6.78 0.19 -10.59
N GLU A 361 5.66 0.47 -11.27
CA GLU A 361 5.52 1.65 -12.13
C GLU A 361 5.68 2.96 -11.34
N LYS A 362 5.12 3.03 -10.13
CA LYS A 362 5.30 4.20 -9.26
C LYS A 362 6.76 4.44 -8.87
N GLY A 363 7.55 3.40 -8.62
CA GLY A 363 8.98 3.61 -8.35
C GLY A 363 9.80 3.94 -9.60
N VAL A 364 9.39 3.49 -10.79
CA VAL A 364 9.97 4.00 -12.06
C VAL A 364 9.68 5.49 -12.22
N GLU A 365 8.43 5.91 -11.98
CA GLU A 365 8.00 7.31 -12.04
C GLU A 365 8.83 8.20 -11.10
N LEU A 366 9.10 7.72 -9.88
CA LEU A 366 9.89 8.42 -8.87
C LEU A 366 11.41 8.31 -9.08
N GLY A 367 11.87 7.51 -10.05
CA GLY A 367 13.29 7.31 -10.35
C GLY A 367 14.05 6.52 -9.27
N TYR A 368 13.39 5.58 -8.59
CA TYR A 368 14.01 4.71 -7.60
C TYR A 368 14.70 3.49 -8.20
N TRP A 369 14.40 3.13 -9.45
CA TRP A 369 15.06 2.06 -10.21
C TRP A 369 15.05 2.33 -11.72
#